data_AF-A0A9Q0LF82-F1
#
_entry.id   AF-A0A9Q0LF82-F1
#
_cell.length_a   1.000
_cell.length_b   1.000
_cell.length_c   1.000
_cell.angle_alpha   90.00
_cell.angle_beta   90.00
_cell.angle_gamma   90.00
#
_symmetry.space_group_name_H-M   'P 1'
#
loop_
_entity.id
_entity.type
_entity.pdbx_description
1 polymer ?
#
loop_
_entity_poly.entity_id
_entity_poly.type
_entity_poly.pdbx_seq_one_letter_code
_entity_poly.pdbx_strand_id
1 'polypeptide(L)'
;MKILNFFYFAFILQIISPFYFDLPPLIGTCFEEFLEANQLIQGFYEAANDIPIDFLVLCPEKHTLYQKDSHPKEDFSFISHESGRYMFCFLPNKKTVVFSYKMPFKIKFEILPFLKSPDYSEFEELSMIEKEIKNINMFTNKIQDNMEYFKSREETMRDTNESTNSRVMWFSFLSIFVLCVAKFMKHKAHSAWLQLANKISGPLKKSALLDKGVITPEEFVIAGDFLTYVSKTWKWQPAKPGLSKSYLPEDKQFLLTEKIPSTKRAIDLVNMCVENLLEDDWVSPDFSKIQDDEVIVDESKNTKPEIKSESQSEAESDSDIPEAEDFDDDILIQTKDDAELSQDLILQARTYDISIVYDQYYSTPRVFLSGYNENGKPLTKQEIFQDISAEHSGKTVTFDPHPHLGTKQASIHPCKHAQIMKLMINQMKENGKEMSPAFYLIIFLKFIATVIPTIKFDFTHTFQI
;
A
#
# COMPACT_ATOMS: atom_id res chain seq x y z
N MET A 1 -16.79 28.54 -21.50
CA MET A 1 -16.20 29.80 -21.00
C MET A 1 -16.74 30.26 -19.63
N LYS A 2 -17.34 29.40 -18.78
CA LYS A 2 -17.78 29.79 -17.42
C LYS A 2 -16.92 29.21 -16.28
N ILE A 3 -16.02 28.26 -16.57
CA ILE A 3 -15.13 27.63 -15.59
C ILE A 3 -13.81 28.41 -15.43
N LEU A 4 -13.39 29.16 -16.46
CA LEU A 4 -12.17 29.98 -16.41
C LEU A 4 -12.30 31.23 -15.53
N ASN A 5 -13.53 31.72 -15.31
CA ASN A 5 -13.78 32.91 -14.47
C ASN A 5 -13.82 32.59 -12.97
N PHE A 6 -13.97 31.31 -12.59
CA PHE A 6 -13.93 30.92 -11.17
C PHE A 6 -12.50 30.90 -10.62
N PHE A 7 -11.52 30.51 -11.46
CA PHE A 7 -10.10 30.55 -11.09
C PHE A 7 -9.54 31.98 -11.01
N TYR A 8 -10.07 32.92 -11.81
CA TYR A 8 -9.62 34.32 -11.78
C TYR A 8 -10.12 35.09 -10.55
N PHE A 9 -11.28 34.72 -9.99
CA PHE A 9 -11.84 35.39 -8.81
C PHE A 9 -11.19 34.93 -7.49
N ALA A 10 -10.59 33.73 -7.46
CA ALA A 10 -9.83 33.23 -6.31
C ALA A 10 -8.45 33.91 -6.15
N PHE A 11 -8.00 34.71 -7.12
CA PHE A 11 -6.67 35.34 -7.10
C PHE A 11 -6.68 36.83 -6.73
N ILE A 12 -7.84 37.39 -6.36
CA ILE A 12 -7.97 38.79 -5.86
C ILE A 12 -8.41 38.80 -4.38
N LEU A 13 -7.83 37.91 -3.57
CA LEU A 13 -7.71 38.13 -2.13
C LEU A 13 -6.31 38.69 -1.86
N GLN A 14 -6.09 39.92 -2.33
CA GLN A 14 -4.93 40.70 -1.90
C GLN A 14 -5.21 41.19 -0.46
N ILE A 15 -4.75 40.36 0.48
CA ILE A 15 -3.79 40.74 1.52
C ILE A 15 -4.11 42.07 2.23
N ILE A 16 -4.88 42.01 3.32
CA ILE A 16 -4.59 42.87 4.47
C ILE A 16 -3.41 42.18 5.16
N SER A 17 -2.19 42.53 4.76
CA SER A 17 -1.00 42.05 5.47
C SER A 17 -0.91 42.81 6.77
N PRO A 18 -0.69 42.13 7.90
CA PRO A 18 -0.26 42.77 9.13
C PRO A 18 0.96 43.66 8.84
N PHE A 19 1.06 44.82 9.48
CA PHE A 19 2.24 45.66 9.32
C PHE A 19 3.42 45.03 10.07
N TYR A 20 4.48 44.69 9.32
CA TYR A 20 5.72 44.15 9.87
C TYR A 20 6.83 45.19 9.75
N PHE A 21 7.59 45.39 10.84
CA PHE A 21 8.78 46.23 10.81
C PHE A 21 9.94 45.61 11.59
N ASP A 22 11.15 46.03 11.25
CA ASP A 22 12.39 45.59 11.89
C ASP A 22 12.76 46.56 13.02
N LEU A 23 12.78 46.10 14.27
CA LEU A 23 13.21 46.85 15.44
C LEU A 23 14.74 46.71 15.63
N PRO A 24 15.52 47.80 15.58
CA PRO A 24 16.96 47.75 15.83
C PRO A 24 17.29 47.34 17.29
N PRO A 25 18.40 46.61 17.53
CA PRO A 25 18.71 46.03 18.84
C PRO A 25 19.13 47.04 19.92
N LEU A 26 19.48 48.27 19.54
CA LEU A 26 20.01 49.31 20.45
C LEU A 26 19.15 50.59 20.49
N ILE A 27 18.21 50.74 19.56
CA ILE A 27 17.44 51.96 19.38
C ILE A 27 15.97 51.57 19.29
N GLY A 28 15.15 52.21 20.12
CA GLY A 28 13.70 52.04 20.06
C GLY A 28 13.10 52.68 18.81
N THR A 29 12.02 52.11 18.30
CA THR A 29 11.27 52.65 17.16
C THR A 29 9.90 53.10 17.62
N CYS A 30 9.47 54.29 17.19
CA CYS A 30 8.18 54.86 17.52
C CYS A 30 7.39 55.18 16.26
N PHE A 31 6.09 54.91 16.30
CA PHE A 31 5.13 55.24 15.24
C PHE A 31 4.13 56.26 15.76
N GLU A 32 3.82 57.26 14.94
CA GLU A 32 2.90 58.35 15.28
C GLU A 32 1.60 58.19 14.49
N GLU A 33 0.46 58.18 15.18
CA GLU A 33 -0.87 58.06 14.58
C GLU A 33 -1.78 59.19 15.10
N PHE A 34 -2.62 59.77 14.25
CA PHE A 34 -3.57 60.80 14.65
C PHE A 34 -4.90 60.17 15.10
N LEU A 35 -5.31 60.42 16.33
CA LEU A 35 -6.54 59.87 16.92
C LEU A 35 -7.49 61.00 17.32
N GLU A 36 -8.81 60.76 17.15
CA GLU A 36 -9.86 61.67 17.62
C GLU A 36 -10.17 61.44 19.11
N ALA A 37 -10.73 62.43 19.80
CA ALA A 37 -11.15 62.31 21.20
C ALA A 37 -12.33 61.32 21.39
N ASN A 38 -12.35 60.68 22.56
CA ASN A 38 -13.29 59.67 23.03
C ASN A 38 -13.41 58.44 22.13
N GLN A 39 -12.31 57.99 21.54
CA GLN A 39 -12.27 56.77 20.73
C GLN A 39 -11.59 55.64 21.50
N LEU A 40 -12.24 54.47 21.54
CA LEU A 40 -11.61 53.24 22.03
C LEU A 40 -10.69 52.70 20.94
N ILE A 41 -9.41 52.63 21.26
CA ILE A 41 -8.39 52.05 20.39
C ILE A 41 -8.01 50.69 20.94
N GLN A 42 -8.01 49.68 20.07
CA GLN A 42 -7.53 48.35 20.37
C GLN A 42 -6.47 47.96 19.34
N GLY A 43 -5.40 47.33 19.79
CA GLY A 43 -4.36 46.83 18.92
C GLY A 43 -3.57 45.73 19.59
N PHE A 44 -2.69 45.11 18.82
CA PHE A 44 -1.79 44.10 19.34
C PHE A 44 -0.43 44.20 18.69
N TYR A 45 0.58 43.70 19.41
CA TYR A 45 1.90 43.47 18.84
C TYR A 45 2.41 42.07 19.17
N GLU A 46 3.23 41.53 18.27
CA GLU A 46 3.87 40.23 18.42
C GLU A 46 5.29 40.28 17.88
N ALA A 47 6.27 40.09 18.76
CA ALA A 47 7.68 40.01 18.40
C ALA A 47 8.02 38.60 17.91
N ALA A 48 8.75 38.50 16.80
CA ALA A 48 9.23 37.22 16.29
C ALA A 48 10.18 36.55 17.31
N ASN A 49 10.09 35.22 17.41
CA ASN A 49 10.88 34.38 18.33
C ASN A 49 10.62 34.65 19.83
N ASP A 50 9.43 35.16 20.18
CA ASP A 50 9.01 35.40 21.57
C ASP A 50 9.99 36.26 22.38
N ILE A 51 10.60 37.24 21.70
CA ILE A 51 11.61 38.10 22.30
C ILE A 51 10.93 39.19 23.14
N PRO A 52 11.24 39.32 24.45
CA PRO A 52 10.60 40.33 25.28
C PRO A 52 11.07 41.73 24.89
N ILE A 53 10.11 42.61 24.65
CA ILE A 53 10.32 44.04 24.36
C ILE A 53 9.53 44.89 25.33
N ASP A 54 9.93 46.14 25.47
CA ASP A 54 9.20 47.13 26.27
C ASP A 54 8.32 47.96 25.31
N PHE A 55 7.03 48.03 25.59
CA PHE A 55 6.06 48.73 24.77
C PHE A 55 5.40 49.87 25.56
N LEU A 56 5.29 51.03 24.94
CA LEU A 56 4.70 52.21 25.58
C LEU A 56 3.87 53.02 24.57
N VAL A 57 2.78 53.59 25.08
CA VAL A 57 1.89 54.48 24.34
C VAL A 57 1.88 55.84 25.03
N LEU A 58 2.19 56.88 24.27
CA LEU A 58 2.25 58.27 24.73
C LEU A 58 1.10 59.08 24.13
N CYS A 59 0.49 59.93 24.95
CA CYS A 59 -0.48 60.92 24.50
C CYS A 59 0.22 62.12 23.79
N PRO A 60 -0.55 63.02 23.14
CA PRO A 60 0.00 64.20 22.48
C PRO A 60 0.81 65.13 23.41
N GLU A 61 0.47 65.16 24.71
CA GLU A 61 1.20 65.91 25.74
C GLU A 61 2.46 65.18 26.27
N LYS A 62 2.79 64.01 25.70
CA LYS A 62 3.90 63.12 26.07
C LYS A 62 3.77 62.47 27.45
N HIS A 63 2.56 62.36 27.99
CA HIS A 63 2.28 61.50 29.14
C HIS A 63 2.05 60.05 28.70
N THR A 64 2.55 59.10 29.50
CA THR A 64 2.38 57.66 29.24
C THR A 64 0.97 57.21 29.62
N LEU A 65 0.25 56.66 28.65
CA LEU A 65 -1.11 56.14 28.83
C LEU A 65 -1.12 54.64 29.07
N TYR A 66 -0.21 53.94 28.42
CA TYR A 66 -0.08 52.50 28.54
C TYR A 66 1.40 52.14 28.50
N GLN A 67 1.83 51.28 29.42
CA GLN A 67 3.20 50.78 29.47
C GLN A 67 3.19 49.31 29.85
N LYS A 68 3.93 48.51 29.08
CA LYS A 68 4.17 47.11 29.37
C LYS A 68 5.66 46.82 29.19
N ASP A 69 6.29 46.37 30.27
CA ASP A 69 7.70 46.03 30.25
C ASP A 69 7.89 44.51 30.06
N SER A 70 8.90 44.13 29.27
CA SER A 70 9.40 42.76 29.13
C SER A 70 8.37 41.72 28.65
N HIS A 71 7.56 42.05 27.65
CA HIS A 71 6.55 41.14 27.08
C HIS A 71 6.76 40.93 25.57
N PRO A 72 6.76 39.67 25.08
CA PRO A 72 6.96 39.38 23.65
C PRO A 72 5.71 39.61 22.79
N LYS A 73 4.54 39.56 23.41
CA LYS A 73 3.23 39.75 22.80
C LYS A 73 2.28 40.38 23.81
N GLU A 74 1.46 41.33 23.36
CA GLU A 74 0.44 41.97 24.19
C GLU A 74 -0.70 42.52 23.31
N ASP A 75 -1.93 42.37 23.79
CA ASP A 75 -3.11 43.06 23.27
C ASP A 75 -3.37 44.28 24.16
N PHE A 76 -3.40 45.47 23.58
CA PHE A 76 -3.62 46.72 24.33
C PHE A 76 -4.95 47.36 23.93
N SER A 77 -5.58 48.03 24.89
CA SER A 77 -6.71 48.91 24.62
C SER A 77 -6.69 50.13 25.53
N PHE A 78 -7.03 51.29 24.98
CA PHE A 78 -7.15 52.54 25.72
C PHE A 78 -8.16 53.47 25.04
N ILE A 79 -8.60 54.51 25.75
CA ILE A 79 -9.50 55.53 25.22
C ILE A 79 -8.69 56.81 25.01
N SER A 80 -8.77 57.41 23.82
CA SER A 80 -8.17 58.72 23.55
C SER A 80 -8.98 59.82 24.23
N HIS A 81 -8.42 60.50 25.23
CA HIS A 81 -9.13 61.59 25.92
C HIS A 81 -9.17 62.89 25.12
N GLU A 82 -8.18 63.11 24.24
CA GLU A 82 -8.02 64.34 23.46
C GLU A 82 -7.65 64.00 22.02
N SER A 83 -8.07 64.85 21.08
CA SER A 83 -7.72 64.69 19.67
C SER A 83 -6.27 65.12 19.44
N GLY A 84 -5.43 64.25 18.90
CA GLY A 84 -4.04 64.58 18.65
C GLY A 84 -3.20 63.40 18.16
N ARG A 85 -1.89 63.60 18.09
CA ARG A 85 -0.95 62.56 17.64
C ARG A 85 -0.45 61.73 18.81
N TYR A 86 -0.78 60.45 18.78
CA TYR A 86 -0.36 59.47 19.77
C TYR A 86 0.84 58.72 19.24
N MET A 87 1.74 58.35 20.15
CA MET A 87 3.00 57.70 19.77
C MET A 87 3.10 56.31 20.39
N PHE A 88 3.27 55.30 19.54
CA PHE A 88 3.44 53.90 19.88
C PHE A 88 4.91 53.54 19.76
N CYS A 89 5.58 53.32 20.90
CA CYS A 89 7.02 53.10 20.94
C CYS A 89 7.36 51.68 21.39
N PHE A 90 8.30 51.08 20.67
CA PHE A 90 8.86 49.76 20.93
C PHE A 90 10.32 49.94 21.30
N LEU A 91 10.69 49.56 22.52
CA LEU A 91 12.05 49.69 23.05
C LEU A 91 12.65 48.30 23.30
N PRO A 92 13.93 48.07 22.94
CA PRO A 92 14.60 46.82 23.27
C PRO A 92 14.83 46.72 24.79
N ASN A 93 14.44 45.58 25.38
CA ASN A 93 14.63 45.35 26.80
C ASN A 93 16.12 45.10 27.14
N LYS A 94 16.59 45.58 28.30
CA LYS A 94 17.98 45.39 28.76
C LYS A 94 18.45 43.92 28.81
N LYS A 95 17.53 42.97 29.03
CA LYS A 95 17.84 41.52 29.01
C LYS A 95 18.01 40.98 27.58
N THR A 96 17.32 41.58 26.61
CA THR A 96 17.32 41.19 25.19
C THR A 96 18.61 41.62 24.47
N VAL A 97 19.22 42.74 24.91
CA VAL A 97 20.50 43.25 24.38
C VAL A 97 21.67 42.26 24.53
N VAL A 98 21.58 41.31 25.48
CA VAL A 98 22.64 40.32 25.75
C VAL A 98 22.69 39.21 24.67
N PHE A 99 21.58 38.91 23.99
CA PHE A 99 21.46 37.72 23.13
C PHE A 99 21.71 37.97 21.63
N SER A 100 21.62 39.21 21.13
CA SER A 100 21.83 39.49 19.70
C SER A 100 22.24 40.94 19.45
N TYR A 101 23.54 41.20 19.43
CA TYR A 101 24.11 42.53 19.15
C TYR A 101 24.18 42.86 17.64
N LYS A 102 23.67 41.98 16.76
CA LYS A 102 23.87 42.09 15.30
C LYS A 102 22.63 41.96 14.43
N MET A 103 21.46 41.58 14.94
CA MET A 103 20.27 41.35 14.12
C MET A 103 19.06 42.14 14.64
N PRO A 104 18.28 42.83 13.77
CA PRO A 104 17.02 43.45 14.15
C PRO A 104 15.93 42.40 14.38
N PHE A 105 14.92 42.76 15.19
CA PHE A 105 13.79 41.90 15.51
C PHE A 105 12.58 42.24 14.65
N LYS A 106 11.92 41.25 14.04
CA LYS A 106 10.67 41.48 13.31
C LYS A 106 9.51 41.61 14.30
N ILE A 107 8.76 42.70 14.20
CA ILE A 107 7.55 42.95 14.99
C ILE A 107 6.36 43.04 14.05
N LYS A 108 5.32 42.26 14.37
CA LYS A 108 3.98 42.39 13.81
C LYS A 108 3.20 43.38 14.67
N PHE A 109 2.68 44.44 14.08
CA PHE A 109 1.89 45.47 14.78
C PHE A 109 0.62 45.79 13.99
N GLU A 110 -0.52 45.83 14.68
CA GLU A 110 -1.81 46.14 14.06
C GLU A 110 -2.70 46.91 15.04
N ILE A 111 -3.30 47.99 14.55
CA ILE A 111 -4.34 48.74 15.26
C ILE A 111 -5.66 48.39 14.59
N LEU A 112 -6.62 47.88 15.35
CA LEU A 112 -7.93 47.54 14.85
C LEU A 112 -8.81 48.79 14.83
N PRO A 113 -9.36 49.21 13.67
CA PRO A 113 -10.36 50.26 13.64
C PRO A 113 -11.68 49.71 14.19
N PHE A 114 -12.24 50.32 15.23
CA PHE A 114 -13.62 50.02 15.63
C PHE A 114 -14.51 51.24 15.82
N LEU A 115 -15.77 50.95 15.50
CA LEU A 115 -16.95 51.79 15.34
C LEU A 115 -17.29 52.56 16.61
N LYS A 116 -17.71 53.82 16.43
CA LYS A 116 -18.31 54.68 17.46
C LYS A 116 -19.33 53.88 18.29
N SER A 117 -19.06 53.68 19.58
CA SER A 117 -20.02 53.08 20.50
C SER A 117 -21.24 54.02 20.69
N PRO A 118 -22.46 53.50 20.81
CA PRO A 118 -23.64 54.33 21.05
C PRO A 118 -23.54 55.02 22.42
N ASP A 119 -23.93 56.28 22.44
CA ASP A 119 -23.87 57.20 23.58
C ASP A 119 -24.72 56.68 24.76
N TYR A 120 -24.13 56.57 25.94
CA TYR A 120 -24.78 56.06 27.16
C TYR A 120 -24.97 57.22 28.14
N SER A 121 -25.98 58.04 27.91
CA SER A 121 -26.33 59.16 28.79
C SER A 121 -27.84 59.25 28.99
N GLU A 122 -28.42 58.22 29.60
CA GLU A 122 -29.72 58.35 30.27
C GLU A 122 -29.88 57.27 31.34
N PHE A 123 -29.51 57.59 32.58
CA PHE A 123 -29.96 56.85 33.75
C PHE A 123 -30.29 57.86 34.85
N GLU A 124 -31.54 58.32 34.80
CA GLU A 124 -32.23 58.90 35.93
C GLU A 124 -32.91 57.75 36.71
N GLU A 125 -33.03 57.94 38.03
CA GLU A 125 -33.25 56.94 39.08
C GLU A 125 -34.30 55.84 38.79
N LEU A 126 -33.89 54.58 38.87
CA LEU A 126 -34.79 53.43 38.93
C LEU A 126 -34.67 52.72 40.28
N SER A 127 -35.79 52.24 40.80
CA SER A 127 -35.89 51.52 42.07
C SER A 127 -35.07 50.21 42.06
N MET A 128 -34.65 49.75 43.23
CA MET A 128 -33.79 48.55 43.40
C MET A 128 -34.36 47.29 42.71
N ILE A 129 -35.69 47.19 42.60
CA ILE A 129 -36.39 46.08 41.95
C ILE A 129 -36.36 46.20 40.42
N GLU A 130 -36.52 47.41 39.87
CA GLU A 130 -36.42 47.64 38.42
C GLU A 130 -34.99 47.36 37.92
N LYS A 131 -33.99 47.60 38.76
CA LYS A 131 -32.59 47.27 38.48
C LYS A 131 -32.35 45.76 38.37
N GLU A 132 -32.95 44.96 39.23
CA GLU A 132 -32.87 43.50 39.16
C GLU A 132 -33.62 42.93 37.95
N ILE A 133 -34.83 43.43 37.64
CA ILE A 133 -35.58 43.02 36.45
C ILE A 133 -34.82 43.36 35.17
N LYS A 134 -34.21 44.56 35.11
CA LYS A 134 -33.39 44.98 33.97
C LYS A 134 -32.14 44.12 33.84
N ASN A 135 -31.52 43.72 34.95
CA ASN A 135 -30.37 42.82 34.94
C ASN A 135 -30.72 41.40 34.47
N ILE A 136 -31.85 40.84 34.91
CA ILE A 136 -32.33 39.52 34.48
C ILE A 136 -32.68 39.54 32.98
N ASN A 137 -33.44 40.54 32.51
CA ASN A 137 -33.75 40.68 31.09
C ASN A 137 -32.47 40.84 30.24
N MET A 138 -31.49 41.60 30.72
CA MET A 138 -30.19 41.72 30.08
C MET A 138 -29.46 40.37 30.02
N PHE A 139 -29.53 39.56 31.08
CA PHE A 139 -28.92 38.24 31.13
C PHE A 139 -29.61 37.25 30.18
N THR A 140 -30.94 37.26 30.12
CA THR A 140 -31.72 36.42 29.21
C THR A 140 -31.46 36.76 27.75
N ASN A 141 -31.44 38.05 27.40
CA ASN A 141 -31.10 38.50 26.05
C ASN A 141 -29.69 38.07 25.67
N LYS A 142 -28.74 38.22 26.59
CA LYS A 142 -27.35 37.77 26.39
C LYS A 142 -27.24 36.25 26.18
N ILE A 143 -28.05 35.46 26.86
CA ILE A 143 -28.11 34.00 26.65
C ILE A 143 -28.69 33.69 25.26
N GLN A 144 -29.73 34.40 24.84
CA GLN A 144 -30.32 34.22 23.52
C GLN A 144 -29.33 34.55 22.41
N ASP A 145 -28.63 35.68 22.50
CA ASP A 145 -27.57 36.07 21.55
C ASP A 145 -26.45 35.02 21.50
N ASN A 146 -26.07 34.46 22.66
CA ASN A 146 -25.08 33.38 22.73
C ASN A 146 -25.60 32.09 22.08
N MET A 147 -26.87 31.72 22.27
CA MET A 147 -27.47 30.57 21.61
C MET A 147 -27.53 30.74 20.09
N GLU A 148 -27.90 31.92 19.61
CA GLU A 148 -27.90 32.24 18.18
C GLU A 148 -26.48 32.18 17.60
N TYR A 149 -25.50 32.70 18.32
CA TYR A 149 -24.08 32.57 17.98
C TYR A 149 -23.64 31.10 17.90
N PHE A 150 -23.95 30.28 18.92
CA PHE A 150 -23.58 28.87 18.92
C PHE A 150 -24.24 28.10 17.77
N LYS A 151 -25.50 28.39 17.47
CA LYS A 151 -26.22 27.77 16.35
C LYS A 151 -25.58 28.11 15.00
N SER A 152 -25.27 29.39 14.76
CA SER A 152 -24.58 29.81 13.53
C SER A 152 -23.19 29.17 13.40
N ARG A 153 -22.49 29.00 14.53
CA ARG A 153 -21.19 28.33 14.56
C ARG A 153 -21.30 26.83 14.27
N GLU A 154 -22.35 26.16 14.75
CA GLU A 154 -22.61 24.75 14.44
C GLU A 154 -22.93 24.55 12.95
N GLU A 155 -23.77 25.41 12.36
CA GLU A 155 -24.12 25.35 10.93
C GLU A 155 -22.87 25.49 10.05
N THR A 156 -22.00 26.46 10.34
CA THR A 156 -20.74 26.64 9.60
C THR A 156 -19.75 25.49 9.81
N MET A 157 -19.66 24.94 11.02
CA MET A 157 -18.84 23.75 11.30
C MET A 157 -19.37 22.50 10.58
N ARG A 158 -20.69 22.35 10.50
CA ARG A 158 -21.33 21.24 9.81
C ARG A 158 -21.11 21.32 8.31
N ASP A 159 -21.30 22.50 7.71
CA ASP A 159 -21.10 22.70 6.27
C ASP A 159 -19.63 22.55 5.85
N THR A 160 -18.69 23.02 6.66
CA THR A 160 -17.25 22.81 6.40
C THR A 160 -16.87 21.34 6.52
N ASN A 161 -17.43 20.61 7.50
CA ASN A 161 -17.19 19.18 7.64
C ASN A 161 -17.81 18.38 6.45
N GLU A 162 -19.06 18.65 6.09
CA GLU A 162 -19.75 17.96 4.99
C GLU A 162 -19.06 18.22 3.65
N SER A 163 -18.69 19.47 3.37
CA SER A 163 -17.99 19.83 2.13
C SER A 163 -16.56 19.30 2.07
N THR A 164 -15.85 19.22 3.19
CA THR A 164 -14.51 18.60 3.25
C THR A 164 -14.60 17.10 3.04
N ASN A 165 -15.51 16.42 3.74
CA ASN A 165 -15.74 14.98 3.59
C ASN A 165 -16.13 14.62 2.15
N SER A 166 -17.03 15.40 1.53
CA SER A 166 -17.42 15.20 0.13
C SER A 166 -16.23 15.33 -0.83
N ARG A 167 -15.39 16.36 -0.66
CA ARG A 167 -14.19 16.55 -1.50
C ARG A 167 -13.19 15.41 -1.34
N VAL A 168 -12.93 14.97 -0.11
CA VAL A 168 -12.02 13.86 0.18
C VAL A 168 -12.53 12.57 -0.45
N MET A 169 -13.83 12.25 -0.31
CA MET A 169 -14.42 11.09 -0.98
C MET A 169 -14.21 11.13 -2.50
N TRP A 170 -14.43 12.27 -3.14
CA TRP A 170 -14.20 12.41 -4.58
C TRP A 170 -12.74 12.24 -4.99
N PHE A 171 -11.78 12.72 -4.18
CA PHE A 171 -10.36 12.48 -4.42
C PHE A 171 -9.99 11.01 -4.27
N SER A 172 -10.55 10.31 -3.29
CA SER A 172 -10.34 8.86 -3.11
C SER A 172 -10.90 8.04 -4.27
N PHE A 173 -12.08 8.39 -4.79
CA PHE A 173 -12.63 7.71 -5.97
C PHE A 173 -11.78 7.96 -7.22
N LEU A 174 -11.28 9.19 -7.40
CA LEU A 174 -10.44 9.53 -8.54
C LEU A 174 -9.09 8.79 -8.47
N SER A 175 -8.46 8.71 -7.30
CA SER A 175 -7.17 8.02 -7.15
C SER A 175 -7.29 6.52 -7.45
N ILE A 176 -8.30 5.85 -6.89
CA ILE A 176 -8.57 4.43 -7.16
C ILE A 176 -8.82 4.21 -8.66
N PHE A 177 -9.62 5.06 -9.29
CA PHE A 177 -9.90 4.97 -10.73
C PHE A 177 -8.62 5.05 -11.58
N VAL A 178 -7.73 6.01 -11.27
CA VAL A 178 -6.45 6.17 -11.97
C VAL A 178 -5.57 4.93 -11.82
N LEU A 179 -5.47 4.35 -10.61
CA LEU A 179 -4.70 3.14 -10.36
C LEU A 179 -5.27 1.93 -11.13
N CYS A 180 -6.59 1.75 -11.14
CA CYS A 180 -7.25 0.69 -11.90
C CYS A 180 -6.96 0.81 -13.40
N VAL A 181 -7.06 2.02 -13.96
CA VAL A 181 -6.77 2.28 -15.38
C VAL A 181 -5.30 2.00 -15.69
N ALA A 182 -4.37 2.46 -14.86
CA ALA A 182 -2.95 2.19 -15.05
C ALA A 182 -2.63 0.67 -15.04
N LYS A 183 -3.21 -0.07 -14.09
CA LYS A 183 -3.04 -1.53 -14.00
C LYS A 183 -3.61 -2.24 -15.23
N PHE A 184 -4.79 -1.82 -15.69
CA PHE A 184 -5.43 -2.37 -16.90
C PHE A 184 -4.61 -2.10 -18.16
N MET A 185 -4.10 -0.87 -18.32
CA MET A 185 -3.25 -0.49 -19.44
C MET A 185 -1.95 -1.30 -19.44
N LYS A 186 -1.30 -1.48 -18.29
CA LYS A 186 -0.10 -2.32 -18.14
C LYS A 186 -0.37 -3.78 -18.53
N HIS A 187 -1.48 -4.36 -18.07
CA HIS A 187 -1.85 -5.74 -18.41
C HIS A 187 -2.13 -5.91 -19.91
N LYS A 188 -2.85 -4.97 -20.53
CA LYS A 188 -3.09 -4.97 -21.98
C LYS A 188 -1.80 -4.79 -22.79
N ALA A 189 -0.92 -3.89 -22.38
CA ALA A 189 0.35 -3.68 -23.05
C ALA A 189 1.25 -4.93 -22.98
N HIS A 190 1.37 -5.54 -21.80
CA HIS A 190 2.15 -6.77 -21.60
C HIS A 190 1.60 -7.94 -22.43
N SER A 191 0.28 -8.15 -22.43
CA SER A 191 -0.35 -9.21 -23.23
C SER A 191 -0.23 -8.99 -24.74
N ALA A 192 -0.40 -7.76 -25.23
CA ALA A 192 -0.18 -7.42 -26.63
C ALA A 192 1.28 -7.60 -27.06
N TRP A 193 2.22 -7.20 -26.19
CA TRP A 193 3.64 -7.38 -26.43
C TRP A 193 4.03 -8.87 -26.47
N LEU A 194 3.50 -9.70 -25.57
CA LEU A 194 3.71 -11.17 -25.60
C LEU A 194 3.20 -11.79 -26.91
N GLN A 195 2.05 -11.35 -27.42
CA GLN A 195 1.51 -11.86 -28.69
C GLN A 195 2.41 -11.49 -29.88
N LEU A 196 2.92 -10.26 -29.92
CA LEU A 196 3.83 -9.80 -30.96
C LEU A 196 5.21 -10.45 -30.84
N ALA A 197 5.76 -10.56 -29.63
CA ALA A 197 7.03 -11.22 -29.36
C ALA A 197 6.99 -12.68 -29.80
N ASN A 198 5.91 -13.42 -29.52
CA ASN A 198 5.72 -14.79 -30.02
C ASN A 198 5.70 -14.90 -31.55
N LYS A 199 5.20 -13.86 -32.23
CA LYS A 199 5.13 -13.81 -33.70
C LYS A 199 6.47 -13.44 -34.34
N ILE A 200 7.29 -12.65 -33.66
CA ILE A 200 8.58 -12.13 -34.15
C ILE A 200 9.74 -13.04 -33.75
N SER A 201 9.77 -13.50 -32.50
CA SER A 201 10.74 -14.44 -31.97
C SER A 201 10.37 -15.84 -32.44
N GLY A 202 10.94 -16.27 -33.57
CA GLY A 202 10.85 -17.66 -34.00
C GLY A 202 11.39 -18.64 -32.94
N PRO A 203 11.13 -19.95 -33.08
CA PRO A 203 11.56 -20.94 -32.10
C PRO A 203 13.09 -20.94 -31.91
N LEU A 204 13.53 -21.29 -30.71
CA LEU A 204 14.94 -21.46 -30.40
C LEU A 204 15.54 -22.55 -31.30
N LYS A 205 16.56 -22.20 -32.09
CA LYS A 205 17.20 -23.12 -33.06
C LYS A 205 18.48 -23.78 -32.56
N LYS A 206 19.03 -23.33 -31.43
CA LYS A 206 20.28 -23.84 -30.84
C LYS A 206 20.01 -24.25 -29.40
N SER A 207 20.53 -25.41 -29.01
CA SER A 207 20.47 -25.88 -27.62
C SER A 207 21.12 -24.84 -26.69
N ALA A 208 20.39 -24.45 -25.64
CA ALA A 208 20.88 -23.57 -24.58
C ALA A 208 20.54 -24.14 -23.20
N LEU A 209 20.49 -25.46 -23.13
CA LEU A 209 20.02 -26.22 -21.98
C LEU A 209 20.91 -26.05 -20.75
N LEU A 210 22.21 -26.25 -20.91
CA LEU A 210 23.18 -26.17 -19.81
C LEU A 210 23.38 -24.73 -19.30
N ASP A 211 23.31 -23.74 -20.19
CA ASP A 211 23.62 -22.35 -19.84
C ASP A 211 22.41 -21.60 -19.26
N LYS A 212 21.21 -21.88 -19.76
CA LYS A 212 19.99 -21.11 -19.49
C LYS A 212 18.82 -21.94 -18.98
N GLY A 213 18.90 -23.27 -18.98
CA GLY A 213 17.79 -24.15 -18.57
C GLY A 213 16.61 -24.17 -19.55
N VAL A 214 16.81 -23.71 -20.79
CA VAL A 214 15.79 -23.64 -21.85
C VAL A 214 16.00 -24.74 -22.89
N ILE A 215 14.92 -25.14 -23.57
CA ILE A 215 14.95 -26.19 -24.59
C ILE A 215 14.36 -25.73 -25.92
N THR A 216 14.88 -26.28 -27.00
CA THR A 216 14.34 -26.13 -28.35
C THR A 216 13.08 -27.02 -28.55
N PRO A 217 12.26 -26.77 -29.59
CA PRO A 217 11.13 -27.64 -29.89
C PRO A 217 11.55 -29.09 -30.19
N GLU A 218 12.71 -29.29 -30.83
CA GLU A 218 13.26 -30.61 -31.12
C GLU A 218 13.65 -31.34 -29.82
N GLU A 219 14.31 -30.65 -28.90
CA GLU A 219 14.65 -31.17 -27.58
C GLU A 219 13.40 -31.47 -26.73
N PHE A 220 12.36 -30.65 -26.86
CA PHE A 220 11.06 -30.92 -26.22
C PHE A 220 10.43 -32.21 -26.75
N VAL A 221 10.48 -32.46 -28.06
CA VAL A 221 10.01 -33.72 -28.65
C VAL A 221 10.84 -34.91 -28.16
N ILE A 222 12.17 -34.79 -28.11
CA ILE A 222 13.06 -35.84 -27.59
C ILE A 222 12.73 -36.15 -26.12
N ALA A 223 12.57 -35.11 -25.29
CA ALA A 223 12.22 -35.26 -23.88
C ALA A 223 10.83 -35.88 -23.69
N GLY A 224 9.87 -35.51 -24.53
CA GLY A 224 8.52 -36.09 -24.52
C GLY A 224 8.49 -37.53 -24.97
N ASP A 225 9.24 -37.89 -26.01
CA ASP A 225 9.39 -39.28 -26.45
C ASP A 225 10.01 -40.13 -25.34
N PHE A 226 11.03 -39.62 -24.66
CA PHE A 226 11.60 -40.29 -23.49
C PHE A 226 10.58 -40.43 -22.36
N LEU A 227 9.83 -39.37 -22.04
CA LEU A 227 8.79 -39.42 -21.01
C LEU A 227 7.72 -40.48 -21.30
N THR A 228 7.22 -40.55 -22.55
CA THR A 228 6.21 -41.55 -22.95
C THR A 228 6.77 -42.96 -23.02
N TYR A 229 8.07 -43.12 -23.27
CA TYR A 229 8.76 -44.40 -23.23
C TYR A 229 8.86 -44.93 -21.78
N VAL A 230 9.24 -44.06 -20.86
CA VAL A 230 9.43 -44.37 -19.44
C VAL A 230 8.12 -44.54 -18.70
N SER A 231 7.23 -43.56 -18.84
CA SER A 231 5.96 -43.48 -18.15
C SER A 231 4.82 -43.68 -19.15
N LYS A 232 4.26 -44.89 -19.13
CA LYS A 232 3.19 -45.34 -20.04
C LYS A 232 1.87 -44.56 -19.87
N THR A 233 1.75 -43.80 -18.77
CA THR A 233 0.59 -42.95 -18.49
C THR A 233 0.56 -41.71 -19.38
N TRP A 234 1.73 -41.20 -19.77
CA TRP A 234 1.86 -40.04 -20.65
C TRP A 234 1.71 -40.44 -22.11
N LYS A 235 0.96 -39.62 -22.86
CA LYS A 235 0.71 -39.83 -24.29
C LYS A 235 0.82 -38.53 -25.05
N TRP A 236 1.41 -38.57 -26.24
CA TRP A 236 1.33 -37.48 -27.19
C TRP A 236 -0.09 -37.30 -27.71
N GLN A 237 -0.49 -36.05 -27.91
CA GLN A 237 -1.79 -35.67 -28.44
C GLN A 237 -1.63 -34.69 -29.61
N PRO A 238 -2.47 -34.82 -30.66
CA PRO A 238 -2.56 -33.83 -31.71
C PRO A 238 -3.33 -32.59 -31.22
N ALA A 239 -3.07 -31.44 -31.84
CA ALA A 239 -3.84 -30.23 -31.56
C ALA A 239 -5.22 -30.29 -32.22
N LYS A 240 -6.19 -29.56 -31.65
CA LYS A 240 -7.49 -29.35 -32.29
C LYS A 240 -7.29 -28.69 -33.68
N PRO A 241 -8.09 -29.04 -34.71
CA PRO A 241 -7.97 -28.45 -36.04
C PRO A 241 -7.93 -26.90 -35.99
N GLY A 242 -6.89 -26.30 -36.55
CA GLY A 242 -6.66 -24.85 -36.57
C GLY A 242 -5.82 -24.29 -35.41
N LEU A 243 -5.48 -25.10 -34.40
CA LEU A 243 -4.60 -24.72 -33.28
C LEU A 243 -3.24 -25.43 -33.28
N SER A 244 -2.92 -26.17 -34.35
CA SER A 244 -1.61 -26.80 -34.53
C SER A 244 -0.51 -25.75 -34.70
N LYS A 245 0.67 -26.05 -34.15
CA LYS A 245 1.88 -25.24 -34.26
C LYS A 245 2.80 -25.86 -35.30
N SER A 246 3.25 -25.05 -36.26
CA SER A 246 4.07 -25.51 -37.40
C SER A 246 5.48 -25.94 -37.03
N TYR A 247 5.98 -25.54 -35.85
CA TYR A 247 7.32 -25.89 -35.36
C TYR A 247 7.35 -27.19 -34.54
N LEU A 248 6.19 -27.85 -34.38
CA LEU A 248 6.08 -29.17 -33.75
C LEU A 248 5.41 -30.15 -34.75
N PRO A 249 5.70 -31.45 -34.69
CA PRO A 249 5.00 -32.46 -35.49
C PRO A 249 3.49 -32.49 -35.21
N GLU A 250 2.66 -32.80 -36.20
CA GLU A 250 1.18 -32.75 -36.07
C GLU A 250 0.62 -33.70 -35.00
N ASP A 251 1.28 -34.85 -34.81
CA ASP A 251 0.97 -35.89 -33.84
C ASP A 251 1.56 -35.62 -32.44
N LYS A 252 2.54 -34.71 -32.34
CA LYS A 252 3.31 -34.40 -31.12
C LYS A 252 3.20 -32.94 -30.72
N GLN A 253 1.96 -32.48 -30.53
CA GLN A 253 1.70 -31.08 -30.18
C GLN A 253 1.80 -30.83 -28.68
N PHE A 254 1.24 -31.72 -27.87
CA PHE A 254 1.34 -31.65 -26.41
C PHE A 254 1.28 -33.05 -25.80
N LEU A 255 1.77 -33.19 -24.57
CA LEU A 255 1.69 -34.41 -23.79
C LEU A 255 0.48 -34.33 -22.86
N LEU A 256 -0.24 -35.44 -22.70
CA LEU A 256 -1.40 -35.56 -21.82
C LEU A 256 -1.29 -36.82 -20.97
N THR A 257 -1.68 -36.69 -19.72
CA THR A 257 -1.97 -37.80 -18.81
C THR A 257 -3.32 -37.51 -18.17
N GLU A 258 -4.19 -38.52 -18.12
CA GLU A 258 -5.60 -38.36 -17.75
C GLU A 258 -5.92 -39.09 -16.45
N LYS A 259 -6.94 -38.60 -15.74
CA LYS A 259 -7.55 -39.26 -14.57
C LYS A 259 -6.58 -39.54 -13.43
N ILE A 260 -5.68 -38.61 -13.14
CA ILE A 260 -4.74 -38.72 -12.02
C ILE A 260 -5.49 -38.44 -10.71
N PRO A 261 -5.51 -39.37 -9.75
CA PRO A 261 -6.23 -39.17 -8.50
C PRO A 261 -5.50 -38.17 -7.58
N SER A 262 -6.29 -37.33 -6.90
CA SER A 262 -5.88 -36.49 -5.78
C SER A 262 -6.81 -36.76 -4.59
N THR A 263 -6.24 -37.37 -3.55
CA THR A 263 -6.99 -37.85 -2.37
C THR A 263 -6.85 -36.95 -1.14
N LYS A 264 -5.91 -36.00 -1.16
CA LYS A 264 -5.62 -35.06 -0.05
C LYS A 264 -5.58 -33.63 -0.60
N ARG A 265 -5.80 -32.61 0.25
CA ARG A 265 -5.57 -31.21 -0.15
C ARG A 265 -4.19 -30.74 0.25
N ALA A 266 -3.65 -29.80 -0.52
CA ALA A 266 -2.34 -29.22 -0.22
C ALA A 266 -2.36 -28.49 1.13
N ILE A 267 -3.51 -27.92 1.51
CA ILE A 267 -3.70 -27.28 2.82
C ILE A 267 -3.65 -28.28 3.99
N ASP A 268 -4.13 -29.51 3.78
CA ASP A 268 -4.10 -30.56 4.82
C ASP A 268 -2.67 -31.02 5.11
N LEU A 269 -1.78 -30.94 4.11
CA LEU A 269 -0.35 -31.21 4.29
C LEU A 269 0.34 -30.14 5.14
N VAL A 270 -0.10 -28.88 5.02
CA VAL A 270 0.41 -27.76 5.84
C VAL A 270 -0.05 -27.91 7.30
N ASN A 271 -1.29 -28.34 7.53
CA ASN A 271 -1.82 -28.55 8.89
C ASN A 271 -1.17 -29.71 9.65
N MET A 272 -0.52 -30.66 8.95
CA MET A 272 0.30 -31.71 9.57
C MET A 272 1.73 -31.24 9.90
N CYS A 273 2.13 -30.06 9.44
CA CYS A 273 3.47 -29.49 9.61
C CYS A 273 3.38 -28.08 10.21
N VAL A 274 2.85 -27.96 11.43
CA VAL A 274 2.89 -26.69 12.17
C VAL A 274 3.86 -26.81 13.34
N GLU A 275 5.13 -26.48 13.07
CA GLU A 275 5.93 -25.70 14.01
C GLU A 275 6.95 -24.88 13.21
N ASN A 276 6.88 -23.57 13.38
CA ASN A 276 7.77 -22.52 12.85
C ASN A 276 7.47 -22.03 11.43
N LEU A 277 6.63 -20.99 11.34
CA LEU A 277 6.72 -20.00 10.27
C LEU A 277 6.85 -18.62 10.92
N LEU A 278 8.07 -18.09 10.87
CA LEU A 278 8.35 -16.66 10.92
C LEU A 278 8.68 -16.20 9.51
N GLU A 279 8.30 -14.95 9.29
CA GLU A 279 8.47 -14.00 8.19
C GLU A 279 9.47 -14.32 7.07
N ASP A 280 8.99 -14.06 5.84
CA ASP A 280 9.72 -13.62 4.66
C ASP A 280 11.13 -14.18 4.44
N ASP A 281 11.19 -15.32 3.75
CA ASP A 281 11.94 -15.35 2.50
C ASP A 281 11.55 -16.57 1.65
N TRP A 282 11.69 -16.41 0.35
CA TRP A 282 11.51 -17.48 -0.64
C TRP A 282 12.35 -18.72 -0.26
N VAL A 283 11.69 -19.83 0.08
CA VAL A 283 12.38 -21.08 0.42
C VAL A 283 12.62 -21.84 -0.88
N SER A 284 13.88 -21.96 -1.29
CA SER A 284 14.25 -22.93 -2.32
C SER A 284 13.83 -24.33 -1.84
N PRO A 285 13.18 -25.17 -2.67
CA PRO A 285 12.84 -26.52 -2.24
C PRO A 285 14.10 -27.21 -1.74
N ASP A 286 14.10 -27.62 -0.47
CA ASP A 286 15.21 -28.36 0.10
C ASP A 286 15.21 -29.77 -0.50
N PHE A 287 15.95 -29.95 -1.59
CA PHE A 287 16.04 -31.21 -2.32
C PHE A 287 16.75 -32.32 -1.54
N SER A 288 17.32 -32.01 -0.36
CA SER A 288 17.96 -33.00 0.52
C SER A 288 16.96 -33.95 1.21
N LYS A 289 15.67 -33.58 1.29
CA LYS A 289 14.62 -34.38 1.95
C LYS A 289 13.94 -35.43 1.05
N ILE A 290 14.43 -35.64 -0.18
CA ILE A 290 13.91 -36.68 -1.08
C ILE A 290 14.69 -37.99 -0.89
N GLN A 291 14.91 -38.37 0.36
CA GLN A 291 15.41 -39.69 0.73
C GLN A 291 14.54 -40.27 1.85
N ASP A 292 14.06 -41.48 1.56
CA ASP A 292 13.61 -42.54 2.46
C ASP A 292 12.19 -42.43 3.07
N ASP A 293 11.22 -42.91 2.29
CA ASP A 293 10.08 -43.66 2.85
C ASP A 293 10.59 -45.07 3.25
N GLU A 294 11.08 -45.26 4.48
CA GLU A 294 11.06 -46.57 5.14
C GLU A 294 10.67 -46.47 6.64
N VAL A 295 9.54 -47.12 6.93
CA VAL A 295 9.20 -47.97 8.08
C VAL A 295 9.52 -47.48 9.51
N ILE A 296 8.43 -47.33 10.27
CA ILE A 296 8.33 -47.14 11.73
C ILE A 296 9.15 -48.20 12.50
N VAL A 297 10.07 -47.75 13.36
CA VAL A 297 10.37 -48.38 14.67
C VAL A 297 10.66 -47.26 15.68
N ASP A 298 9.89 -47.28 16.78
CA ASP A 298 10.07 -46.47 17.99
C ASP A 298 11.47 -46.63 18.58
N GLU A 299 12.12 -45.52 18.96
CA GLU A 299 12.75 -45.42 20.28
C GLU A 299 13.08 -43.96 20.68
N SER A 300 12.60 -43.62 21.88
CA SER A 300 12.81 -42.38 22.63
C SER A 300 14.28 -41.98 22.85
N LYS A 301 14.58 -40.67 22.86
CA LYS A 301 15.18 -39.91 24.00
C LYS A 301 15.50 -38.43 23.68
N ASN A 302 14.95 -37.56 24.53
CA ASN A 302 15.49 -36.30 25.09
C ASN A 302 16.79 -35.71 24.51
N THR A 303 16.82 -34.39 24.22
CA THR A 303 17.36 -33.31 25.09
C THR A 303 17.42 -31.97 24.32
N LYS A 304 17.00 -30.86 24.96
CA LYS A 304 17.06 -29.44 24.50
C LYS A 304 18.33 -28.76 25.10
N PRO A 305 18.56 -27.45 24.86
CA PRO A 305 19.36 -26.81 23.81
C PRO A 305 20.71 -26.24 24.34
N GLU A 306 21.58 -25.72 23.47
CA GLU A 306 22.55 -24.72 23.92
C GLU A 306 22.90 -23.68 22.84
N ILE A 307 22.91 -22.44 23.29
CA ILE A 307 23.11 -21.18 22.57
C ILE A 307 24.62 -20.91 22.44
N LYS A 308 25.07 -20.35 21.32
CA LYS A 308 26.21 -19.42 21.31
C LYS A 308 26.13 -18.40 20.16
N SER A 309 26.51 -17.19 20.54
CA SER A 309 26.36 -15.89 19.91
C SER A 309 27.63 -15.44 19.14
N GLU A 310 27.49 -14.29 18.46
CA GLU A 310 28.51 -13.37 17.90
C GLU A 310 29.06 -13.69 16.49
N SER A 311 29.37 -12.72 15.60
CA SER A 311 28.97 -11.32 15.40
C SER A 311 29.48 -10.84 14.02
N GLN A 312 28.72 -9.93 13.39
CA GLN A 312 29.14 -8.81 12.51
C GLN A 312 29.78 -9.04 11.12
N SER A 313 29.12 -8.52 10.08
CA SER A 313 29.68 -7.44 9.22
C SER A 313 28.58 -6.76 8.40
N GLU A 314 28.66 -5.44 8.34
CA GLU A 314 27.78 -4.51 7.62
C GLU A 314 28.13 -4.49 6.12
N ALA A 315 27.12 -4.37 5.26
CA ALA A 315 27.22 -3.69 3.97
C ALA A 315 25.82 -3.26 3.51
N GLU A 316 25.62 -1.94 3.45
CA GLU A 316 24.44 -1.26 2.94
C GLU A 316 24.28 -1.47 1.42
N SER A 317 23.04 -1.66 0.94
CA SER A 317 22.55 -1.03 -0.30
C SER A 317 21.02 -1.13 -0.40
N ASP A 318 20.37 -0.04 0.01
CA ASP A 318 19.34 0.74 -0.71
C ASP A 318 18.49 0.02 -1.78
N SER A 319 17.23 -0.29 -1.46
CA SER A 319 16.07 0.08 -2.30
C SER A 319 14.76 -0.12 -1.54
N ASP A 320 14.13 1.00 -1.17
CA ASP A 320 12.82 1.08 -0.54
C ASP A 320 11.71 0.45 -1.41
N ILE A 321 10.97 -0.50 -0.82
CA ILE A 321 9.70 -1.02 -1.32
C ILE A 321 8.60 -0.43 -0.41
N PRO A 322 7.62 0.32 -0.92
CA PRO A 322 6.46 0.68 -0.11
C PRO A 322 5.54 -0.53 0.03
N GLU A 323 5.45 -0.99 1.28
CA GLU A 323 4.30 -1.52 2.01
C GLU A 323 3.02 -1.78 1.20
N ALA A 324 2.56 -3.03 1.29
CA ALA A 324 1.25 -3.45 0.81
C ALA A 324 0.17 -2.95 1.76
N GLU A 325 -0.74 -2.11 1.26
CA GLU A 325 -2.00 -1.80 1.94
C GLU A 325 -2.94 -3.01 1.86
N ASP A 326 -3.19 -3.59 3.03
CA ASP A 326 -4.47 -3.99 3.62
C ASP A 326 -5.62 -4.32 2.65
N PHE A 327 -5.88 -5.63 2.53
CA PHE A 327 -7.23 -6.13 2.25
C PHE A 327 -7.83 -6.60 3.57
N ASP A 328 -8.49 -5.67 4.26
CA ASP A 328 -9.56 -5.99 5.20
C ASP A 328 -10.78 -6.46 4.39
N ASP A 329 -10.89 -7.77 4.21
CA ASP A 329 -12.19 -8.44 4.13
C ASP A 329 -12.18 -9.49 5.23
N ASP A 330 -12.82 -9.14 6.35
CA ASP A 330 -13.07 -10.00 7.51
C ASP A 330 -13.56 -11.39 7.05
N ILE A 331 -12.67 -12.38 7.06
CA ILE A 331 -13.08 -13.76 7.27
C ILE A 331 -13.44 -13.83 8.75
N LEU A 332 -14.71 -13.54 9.04
CA LEU A 332 -15.37 -14.03 10.24
C LEU A 332 -15.24 -15.55 10.24
N ILE A 333 -14.18 -16.07 10.86
CA ILE A 333 -14.18 -17.41 11.42
C ILE A 333 -15.25 -17.37 12.51
N GLN A 334 -16.50 -17.62 12.13
CA GLN A 334 -17.47 -18.11 13.08
C GLN A 334 -16.92 -19.43 13.59
N THR A 335 -16.29 -19.40 14.76
CA THR A 335 -16.15 -20.57 15.61
C THR A 335 -17.57 -21.01 15.95
N LYS A 336 -18.18 -21.80 15.06
CA LYS A 336 -19.39 -22.53 15.39
C LYS A 336 -18.99 -23.56 16.43
N ASP A 337 -19.70 -23.49 17.54
CA ASP A 337 -19.55 -24.30 18.72
C ASP A 337 -19.33 -25.79 18.40
N ASP A 338 -18.36 -26.37 19.09
CA ASP A 338 -17.99 -27.77 19.09
C ASP A 338 -19.13 -28.65 19.60
N ALA A 339 -20.13 -28.98 18.76
CA ALA A 339 -21.20 -29.89 19.14
C ALA A 339 -21.94 -30.66 18.02
N GLU A 340 -21.48 -30.66 16.76
CA GLU A 340 -22.06 -31.54 15.72
C GLU A 340 -20.99 -32.15 14.81
N LEU A 341 -20.09 -32.94 15.41
CA LEU A 341 -19.23 -33.87 14.68
C LEU A 341 -19.97 -35.21 14.52
N SER A 342 -20.65 -35.40 13.39
CA SER A 342 -20.75 -36.71 12.71
C SER A 342 -21.63 -36.60 11.46
N GLN A 343 -21.04 -36.23 10.30
CA GLN A 343 -21.26 -36.94 9.01
C GLN A 343 -20.54 -36.37 7.76
N ASP A 344 -19.88 -35.20 7.77
CA ASP A 344 -19.44 -34.56 6.50
C ASP A 344 -17.92 -34.46 6.20
N LEU A 345 -17.04 -35.19 6.89
CA LEU A 345 -15.61 -35.29 6.49
C LEU A 345 -15.34 -36.47 5.53
N ILE A 346 -16.16 -36.61 4.49
CA ILE A 346 -15.82 -37.47 3.36
C ILE A 346 -14.83 -36.70 2.50
N LEU A 347 -13.54 -37.09 2.53
CA LEU A 347 -12.51 -36.57 1.62
C LEU A 347 -12.98 -36.81 0.17
N GLN A 348 -13.47 -35.77 -0.49
CA GLN A 348 -13.92 -35.88 -1.88
C GLN A 348 -12.72 -36.10 -2.79
N ALA A 349 -12.63 -37.31 -3.34
CA ALA A 349 -11.58 -37.68 -4.27
C ALA A 349 -11.74 -36.87 -5.56
N ARG A 350 -10.65 -36.27 -6.03
CA ARG A 350 -10.63 -35.53 -7.30
C ARG A 350 -9.77 -36.25 -8.30
N THR A 351 -10.06 -36.03 -9.58
CA THR A 351 -9.24 -36.54 -10.68
C THR A 351 -8.76 -35.38 -11.52
N TYR A 352 -7.53 -35.46 -12.02
CA TYR A 352 -6.90 -34.39 -12.80
C TYR A 352 -6.39 -34.93 -14.13
N ASP A 353 -6.66 -34.19 -15.19
CA ASP A 353 -5.96 -34.32 -16.46
C ASP A 353 -4.86 -33.24 -16.49
N ILE A 354 -3.62 -33.67 -16.75
CA ILE A 354 -2.46 -32.78 -16.82
C ILE A 354 -1.94 -32.81 -18.24
N SER A 355 -1.78 -31.62 -18.84
CA SER A 355 -1.09 -31.48 -20.11
C SER A 355 0.17 -30.63 -20.01
N ILE A 356 1.19 -31.03 -20.78
CA ILE A 356 2.45 -30.29 -20.93
C ILE A 356 2.53 -29.78 -22.35
N VAL A 357 2.70 -28.48 -22.48
CA VAL A 357 2.79 -27.74 -23.74
C VAL A 357 4.15 -27.06 -23.84
N TYR A 358 4.72 -26.97 -25.03
CA TYR A 358 5.90 -26.14 -25.26
C TYR A 358 5.53 -24.66 -25.34
N ASP A 359 6.06 -23.83 -24.44
CA ASP A 359 5.92 -22.38 -24.50
C ASP A 359 7.06 -21.78 -25.34
N GLN A 360 6.71 -21.26 -26.52
CA GLN A 360 7.67 -20.67 -27.45
C GLN A 360 8.34 -19.41 -26.88
N TYR A 361 7.62 -18.60 -26.09
CA TYR A 361 8.12 -17.33 -25.59
C TYR A 361 9.23 -17.56 -24.56
N TYR A 362 8.98 -18.45 -23.60
CA TYR A 362 9.96 -18.79 -22.56
C TYR A 362 10.93 -19.90 -22.97
N SER A 363 10.67 -20.61 -24.06
CA SER A 363 11.43 -21.80 -24.49
C SER A 363 11.50 -22.86 -23.39
N THR A 364 10.39 -23.05 -22.68
CA THR A 364 10.24 -24.01 -21.58
C THR A 364 8.89 -24.72 -21.66
N PRO A 365 8.74 -25.90 -21.04
CA PRO A 365 7.45 -26.53 -20.90
C PRO A 365 6.54 -25.74 -19.96
N ARG A 366 5.24 -25.77 -20.26
CA ARG A 366 4.17 -25.15 -19.50
C ARG A 366 3.12 -26.20 -19.17
N VAL A 367 2.67 -26.21 -17.92
CA VAL A 367 1.68 -27.19 -17.42
C VAL A 367 0.30 -26.58 -17.39
N PHE A 368 -0.69 -27.37 -17.82
CA PHE A 368 -2.11 -27.10 -17.68
C PHE A 368 -2.79 -28.23 -16.91
N LEU A 369 -3.78 -27.86 -16.11
CA LEU A 369 -4.47 -28.71 -15.15
C LEU A 369 -5.97 -28.56 -15.37
N SER A 370 -6.65 -29.69 -15.57
CA SER A 370 -8.12 -29.77 -15.57
C SER A 370 -8.55 -30.76 -14.52
N GLY A 371 -9.17 -30.27 -13.45
CA GLY A 371 -9.65 -31.13 -12.38
C GLY A 371 -11.14 -31.43 -12.52
N TYR A 372 -11.53 -32.61 -12.04
CA TYR A 372 -12.89 -33.10 -12.01
C TYR A 372 -13.21 -33.66 -10.63
N ASN A 373 -14.46 -33.53 -10.21
CA ASN A 373 -14.98 -34.17 -9.01
C ASN A 373 -15.30 -35.67 -9.25
N GLU A 374 -15.75 -36.36 -8.21
CA GLU A 374 -16.12 -37.79 -8.24
C GLU A 374 -17.18 -38.13 -9.31
N ASN A 375 -18.03 -37.16 -9.65
CA ASN A 375 -19.08 -37.30 -10.64
C ASN A 375 -18.61 -36.93 -12.07
N GLY A 376 -17.32 -36.64 -12.27
CA GLY A 376 -16.75 -36.23 -13.55
C GLY A 376 -17.11 -34.80 -13.98
N LYS A 377 -17.63 -33.95 -13.09
CA LYS A 377 -17.89 -32.54 -13.38
C LYS A 377 -16.61 -31.72 -13.19
N PRO A 378 -16.35 -30.71 -14.04
CA PRO A 378 -15.18 -29.86 -13.91
C PRO A 378 -15.20 -29.08 -12.59
N LEU A 379 -14.05 -28.99 -11.93
CA LEU A 379 -13.89 -28.25 -10.69
C LEU A 379 -13.96 -26.73 -10.92
N THR A 380 -14.38 -26.04 -9.87
CA THR A 380 -14.29 -24.58 -9.78
C THR A 380 -12.86 -24.13 -9.55
N LYS A 381 -12.60 -22.83 -9.76
CA LYS A 381 -11.28 -22.25 -9.54
C LYS A 381 -10.81 -22.43 -8.09
N GLN A 382 -11.69 -22.15 -7.14
CA GLN A 382 -11.41 -22.24 -5.70
C GLN A 382 -11.03 -23.66 -5.30
N GLU A 383 -11.73 -24.66 -5.85
CA GLU A 383 -11.42 -26.06 -5.60
C GLU A 383 -10.03 -26.43 -6.10
N ILE A 384 -9.66 -26.04 -7.32
CA ILE A 384 -8.31 -26.31 -7.87
C ILE A 384 -7.23 -25.69 -7.00
N PHE A 385 -7.45 -24.48 -6.46
CA PHE A 385 -6.49 -23.82 -5.57
C PHE A 385 -6.26 -24.56 -4.24
N GLN A 386 -7.19 -25.40 -3.78
CA GLN A 386 -6.99 -26.23 -2.59
C GLN A 386 -6.00 -27.37 -2.81
N ASP A 387 -5.75 -27.74 -4.08
CA ASP A 387 -4.80 -28.79 -4.46
C ASP A 387 -3.42 -28.23 -4.88
N ILE A 388 -3.24 -26.90 -4.82
CA ILE A 388 -1.98 -26.21 -5.13
C ILE A 388 -1.29 -25.80 -3.82
N SER A 389 0.03 -25.96 -3.74
CA SER A 389 0.83 -25.53 -2.58
C SER A 389 0.58 -24.06 -2.23
N ALA A 390 0.39 -23.75 -0.94
CA ALA A 390 0.11 -22.40 -0.46
C ALA A 390 1.18 -21.38 -0.89
N GLU A 391 2.45 -21.80 -0.92
CA GLU A 391 3.59 -20.97 -1.36
C GLU A 391 3.51 -20.58 -2.85
N HIS A 392 2.88 -21.42 -3.65
CA HIS A 392 2.78 -21.27 -5.10
C HIS A 392 1.42 -20.71 -5.55
N SER A 393 0.41 -20.85 -4.68
CA SER A 393 -0.96 -20.34 -4.86
C SER A 393 -0.96 -18.82 -4.99
N GLY A 394 -1.76 -18.29 -5.92
CA GLY A 394 -1.86 -16.84 -6.18
C GLY A 394 -0.65 -16.17 -6.85
N LYS A 395 0.55 -16.78 -6.80
CA LYS A 395 1.78 -16.23 -7.40
C LYS A 395 2.07 -16.81 -8.79
N THR A 396 1.89 -18.12 -8.96
CA THR A 396 2.36 -18.84 -10.17
C THR A 396 1.24 -19.47 -11.01
N VAL A 397 0.03 -19.62 -10.47
CA VAL A 397 -1.08 -20.29 -11.17
C VAL A 397 -2.12 -19.29 -11.67
N THR A 398 -2.42 -19.36 -12.96
CA THR A 398 -3.39 -18.51 -13.67
C THR A 398 -4.42 -19.35 -14.43
N PHE A 399 -5.53 -18.77 -14.87
CA PHE A 399 -6.52 -19.45 -15.72
C PHE A 399 -6.40 -18.97 -17.15
N ASP A 400 -5.76 -19.79 -17.98
CA ASP A 400 -5.40 -19.42 -19.36
C ASP A 400 -6.04 -20.39 -20.38
N PRO A 401 -6.31 -19.92 -21.61
CA PRO A 401 -6.77 -20.78 -22.69
C PRO A 401 -5.65 -21.73 -23.12
N HIS A 402 -5.92 -23.03 -23.14
CA HIS A 402 -4.98 -24.06 -23.56
C HIS A 402 -4.58 -23.85 -25.04
N PRO A 403 -3.28 -23.71 -25.38
CA PRO A 403 -2.83 -23.33 -26.73
C PRO A 403 -3.29 -24.26 -27.87
N HIS A 404 -3.52 -25.54 -27.56
CA HIS A 404 -3.90 -26.56 -28.55
C HIS A 404 -5.37 -27.02 -28.46
N LEU A 405 -6.09 -26.66 -27.38
CA LEU A 405 -7.47 -27.12 -27.12
C LEU A 405 -8.47 -25.96 -27.10
N GLY A 406 -8.01 -24.74 -26.75
CA GLY A 406 -8.82 -23.52 -26.65
C GLY A 406 -9.71 -23.43 -25.40
N THR A 407 -9.72 -24.47 -24.57
CA THR A 407 -10.44 -24.52 -23.29
C THR A 407 -9.69 -23.73 -22.22
N LYS A 408 -10.40 -23.03 -21.32
CA LYS A 408 -9.77 -22.36 -20.17
C LYS A 408 -9.43 -23.40 -19.11
N GLN A 409 -8.17 -23.47 -18.71
CA GLN A 409 -7.64 -24.43 -17.74
C GLN A 409 -6.75 -23.70 -16.73
N ALA A 410 -6.54 -24.31 -15.56
CA ALA A 410 -5.54 -23.80 -14.63
C ALA A 410 -4.14 -24.04 -15.22
N SER A 411 -3.25 -23.07 -15.16
CA SER A 411 -1.94 -23.13 -15.79
C SER A 411 -0.86 -22.61 -14.84
N ILE A 412 0.24 -23.35 -14.74
CA ILE A 412 1.42 -22.94 -13.99
C ILE A 412 2.28 -22.07 -14.94
N HIS A 413 2.48 -20.81 -14.57
CA HIS A 413 3.09 -19.80 -15.42
C HIS A 413 4.62 -20.04 -15.58
N PRO A 414 5.14 -20.11 -16.81
CA PRO A 414 6.50 -20.60 -17.07
C PRO A 414 7.65 -19.61 -16.82
N CYS A 415 7.37 -18.42 -16.27
CA CYS A 415 8.36 -17.34 -16.16
C CYS A 415 9.61 -17.70 -15.34
N LYS A 416 9.47 -18.54 -14.31
CA LYS A 416 10.57 -18.99 -13.46
C LYS A 416 11.11 -20.38 -13.85
N HIS A 417 10.49 -21.08 -14.81
CA HIS A 417 10.85 -22.46 -15.13
C HIS A 417 12.32 -22.59 -15.60
N ALA A 418 12.78 -21.69 -16.47
CA ALA A 418 14.16 -21.73 -16.97
C ALA A 418 15.20 -21.59 -15.84
N GLN A 419 14.94 -20.70 -14.88
CA GLN A 419 15.81 -20.47 -13.72
C GLN A 419 15.87 -21.71 -12.82
N ILE A 420 14.73 -22.33 -12.55
CA ILE A 420 14.63 -23.53 -11.71
C ILE A 420 15.30 -24.72 -12.40
N MET A 421 15.07 -24.90 -13.70
CA MET A 421 15.71 -25.97 -14.47
C MET A 421 17.23 -25.81 -14.49
N LYS A 422 17.73 -24.59 -14.65
CA LYS A 422 19.17 -24.31 -14.56
C LYS A 422 19.74 -24.69 -13.18
N LEU A 423 19.04 -24.36 -12.10
CA LEU A 423 19.45 -24.73 -10.74
C LEU A 423 19.54 -26.26 -10.57
N MET A 424 18.50 -26.99 -10.99
CA MET A 424 18.47 -28.45 -10.93
C MET A 424 19.56 -29.11 -11.78
N ILE A 425 19.83 -28.56 -12.98
CA ILE A 425 20.90 -29.05 -13.86
C ILE A 425 22.27 -28.86 -13.22
N ASN A 426 22.51 -27.71 -12.58
CA ASN A 426 23.77 -27.45 -11.87
C ASN A 426 23.98 -28.43 -10.72
N GLN A 427 22.96 -28.69 -9.91
CA GLN A 427 23.03 -29.67 -8.83
C GLN A 427 23.36 -31.09 -9.35
N MET A 428 22.73 -31.50 -10.46
CA MET A 428 23.05 -32.80 -11.07
C MET A 428 24.50 -32.87 -11.60
N LYS A 429 25.01 -31.76 -12.12
CA LYS A 429 26.39 -31.66 -12.59
C LYS A 429 27.40 -31.75 -11.44
N GLU A 430 27.09 -31.13 -10.30
CA GLU A 430 27.89 -31.25 -9.07
C GLU A 430 27.93 -32.71 -8.57
N ASN A 431 26.83 -33.44 -8.72
CA ASN A 431 26.74 -34.87 -8.40
C ASN A 431 27.35 -35.78 -9.48
N GLY A 432 28.07 -35.22 -10.46
CA GLY A 432 28.80 -35.98 -11.48
C GLY A 432 27.93 -36.62 -12.56
N LYS A 433 26.68 -36.17 -12.74
CA LYS A 433 25.76 -36.72 -13.75
C LYS A 433 25.74 -35.86 -14.99
N GLU A 434 25.84 -36.52 -16.16
CA GLU A 434 25.68 -35.86 -17.44
C GLU A 434 24.20 -35.62 -17.74
N MET A 435 23.90 -34.40 -18.18
CA MET A 435 22.53 -33.97 -18.46
C MET A 435 22.24 -34.10 -19.96
N SER A 436 21.30 -34.97 -20.29
CA SER A 436 20.75 -35.13 -21.64
C SER A 436 19.40 -34.43 -21.75
N PRO A 437 19.06 -33.80 -22.90
CA PRO A 437 17.73 -33.24 -23.15
C PRO A 437 16.60 -34.23 -22.89
N ALA A 438 16.83 -35.54 -23.08
CA ALA A 438 15.85 -36.58 -22.81
C ALA A 438 15.32 -36.57 -21.36
N PHE A 439 16.16 -36.22 -20.39
CA PHE A 439 15.77 -36.19 -18.97
C PHE A 439 15.04 -34.90 -18.55
N TYR A 440 14.97 -33.90 -19.43
CA TYR A 440 14.46 -32.56 -19.10
C TYR A 440 13.06 -32.62 -18.48
N LEU A 441 12.12 -33.32 -19.13
CA LEU A 441 10.74 -33.38 -18.66
C LEU A 441 10.58 -34.16 -17.36
N ILE A 442 11.45 -35.13 -17.08
CA ILE A 442 11.43 -35.86 -15.80
C ILE A 442 11.87 -34.95 -14.66
N ILE A 443 12.95 -34.19 -14.86
CA ILE A 443 13.44 -33.20 -13.89
C ILE A 443 12.38 -32.12 -13.68
N PHE A 444 11.78 -31.63 -14.77
CA PHE A 444 10.70 -30.67 -14.73
C PHE A 444 9.49 -31.20 -13.94
N LEU A 445 9.11 -32.47 -14.13
CA LEU A 445 8.01 -33.10 -13.39
C LEU A 445 8.31 -33.24 -11.89
N LYS A 446 9.58 -33.43 -11.49
CA LYS A 446 9.97 -33.36 -10.07
C LYS A 446 9.72 -31.97 -9.48
N PHE A 447 10.03 -30.90 -10.22
CA PHE A 447 9.66 -29.54 -9.81
C PHE A 447 8.13 -29.37 -9.73
N ILE A 448 7.38 -29.84 -10.72
CA ILE A 448 5.91 -29.70 -10.72
C ILE A 448 5.29 -30.44 -9.53
N ALA A 449 5.87 -31.56 -9.10
CA ALA A 449 5.43 -32.28 -7.91
C ALA A 449 5.54 -31.45 -6.61
N THR A 450 6.45 -30.46 -6.52
CA THR A 450 6.50 -29.54 -5.37
C THR A 450 5.38 -28.50 -5.41
N VAL A 451 4.88 -28.16 -6.60
CA VAL A 451 3.79 -27.18 -6.80
C VAL A 451 2.42 -27.82 -6.54
N ILE A 452 2.22 -29.07 -6.95
CA ILE A 452 0.98 -29.85 -6.80
C ILE A 452 1.22 -31.15 -6.04
N PRO A 453 1.56 -31.08 -4.74
CA PRO A 453 2.06 -32.21 -3.95
C PRO A 453 1.05 -33.35 -3.76
N THR A 454 -0.24 -33.06 -3.93
CA THR A 454 -1.31 -34.05 -3.70
C THR A 454 -1.70 -34.83 -4.96
N ILE A 455 -1.23 -34.40 -6.13
CA ILE A 455 -1.56 -35.01 -7.42
C ILE A 455 -0.45 -35.99 -7.77
N LYS A 456 -0.74 -37.30 -7.65
CA LYS A 456 0.26 -38.36 -7.84
C LYS A 456 0.35 -38.78 -9.31
N PHE A 457 1.19 -38.11 -10.10
CA PHE A 457 1.49 -38.51 -11.47
C PHE A 457 2.82 -39.27 -11.56
N ASP A 458 2.86 -40.31 -12.38
CA ASP A 458 4.06 -41.16 -12.54
C ASP A 458 5.13 -40.44 -13.37
N PHE A 459 6.28 -40.19 -12.73
CA PHE A 459 7.53 -39.76 -13.37
C PHE A 459 8.70 -40.71 -13.03
N THR A 460 8.41 -41.95 -12.63
CA THR A 460 9.38 -42.92 -12.12
C THR A 460 10.53 -43.18 -13.09
N HIS A 461 11.65 -42.51 -12.82
CA HIS A 461 12.94 -43.17 -12.79
C HIS A 461 13.56 -42.93 -11.43
N THR A 462 14.12 -43.99 -10.87
CA THR A 462 15.07 -43.99 -9.74
C THR A 462 16.35 -43.25 -10.15
N PHE A 463 16.26 -41.96 -10.46
CA PHE A 463 17.41 -41.07 -10.41
C PHE A 463 17.50 -40.59 -8.98
N GLN A 464 18.26 -41.32 -8.16
CA GLN A 464 18.88 -40.76 -6.95
C GLN A 464 19.56 -39.47 -7.40
N ILE A 465 19.27 -38.31 -6.82
CA ILE A 465 19.97 -37.08 -7.20
C ILE A 465 21.38 -37.14 -6.60
#